data_AF-A0A920JUV9-F1
#
_entry.id   AF-A0A920JUV9-F1
#
_cell.length_a   1.000
_cell.length_b   1.000
_cell.length_c   1.000
_cell.angle_alpha   90.00
_cell.angle_beta   90.00
_cell.angle_gamma   90.00
#
_symmetry.space_group_name_H-M   'P 1'
#
loop_
_entity.id
_entity.type
_entity.pdbx_description
1 polymer ?
#
loop_
_entity_poly.entity_id
_entity_poly.type
_entity_poly.pdbx_seq_one_letter_code
_entity_poly.pdbx_strand_id
1 'polypeptide(L)'
;MKFIIAFGLCFQLPVLLTLMGKAGLISSEALAKSRKYAVVGILVLAAIVTPPDVITQIILFTVVYALYEISVILVKWVEKKKKKI
;
A
#
# COMPACT_ATOMS: atom_id res chain seq x y z
N MET A 1 21.26 2.39 5.83
CA MET A 1 20.39 1.52 6.64
C MET A 1 18.92 1.94 6.66
N LYS A 2 18.58 3.24 6.76
CA LYS A 2 17.19 3.71 6.93
C LYS A 2 16.23 3.32 5.77
N PHE A 3 16.72 3.33 4.52
CA PHE A 3 15.96 2.90 3.34
C PHE A 3 15.53 1.43 3.36
N ILE A 4 16.43 0.52 3.72
CA ILE A 4 16.15 -0.93 3.71
C ILE A 4 15.07 -1.28 4.73
N ILE A 5 15.14 -0.67 5.91
CA ILE A 5 14.13 -0.87 6.97
C ILE A 5 12.78 -0.30 6.55
N ALA A 6 12.75 0.94 6.01
CA ALA A 6 11.53 1.56 5.52
C ALA A 6 10.88 0.75 4.39
N PHE A 7 11.68 0.27 3.44
CA PHE A 7 11.19 -0.60 2.37
C PHE A 7 10.62 -1.91 2.92
N GLY A 8 11.32 -2.60 3.82
CA GLY A 8 10.84 -3.83 4.45
C GLY A 8 9.51 -3.64 5.19
N LEU A 9 9.34 -2.50 5.86
CA LEU A 9 8.08 -2.10 6.50
C LEU A 9 6.96 -1.86 5.48
N CYS A 10 7.25 -1.19 4.36
CA CYS A 10 6.28 -1.02 3.27
C CYS A 10 5.82 -2.35 2.67
N PHE A 11 6.68 -3.37 2.61
CA PHE A 11 6.31 -4.73 2.19
C PHE A 11 5.37 -5.46 3.16
N GLN A 12 5.23 -5.00 4.41
CA GLN A 12 4.24 -5.53 5.35
C GLN A 12 2.84 -4.97 5.09
N LEU A 13 2.71 -3.77 4.50
CA LEU A 13 1.42 -3.17 4.17
C LEU A 13 0.55 -4.10 3.30
N PRO A 14 1.05 -4.72 2.21
CA PRO A 14 0.28 -5.68 1.44
C PRO A 14 -0.28 -6.83 2.25
N VAL A 15 0.54 -7.40 3.13
CA VAL A 15 0.13 -8.55 3.96
C VAL A 15 -0.93 -8.11 4.96
N LEU A 16 -0.73 -6.97 5.64
CA LEU A 16 -1.68 -6.40 6.59
C LEU A 16 -3.02 -6.07 5.93
N LEU A 17 -3.00 -5.34 4.81
CA LEU A 17 -4.21 -4.97 4.07
C LEU A 17 -4.96 -6.20 3.57
N THR A 18 -4.24 -7.22 3.08
CA THR A 18 -4.85 -8.49 2.63
C THR A 18 -5.46 -9.27 3.80
N LEU A 19 -4.81 -9.30 4.96
CA LEU A 19 -5.35 -9.92 6.18
C LEU A 19 -6.59 -9.19 6.70
N MET A 20 -6.55 -7.86 6.75
CA MET A 20 -7.71 -7.04 7.13
C MET A 20 -8.87 -7.22 6.14
N GLY A 21 -8.57 -7.33 4.85
CA GLY A 21 -9.56 -7.67 3.81
C GLY A 21 -10.15 -9.07 3.98
N LYS A 22 -9.32 -10.07 4.32
CA LYS A 22 -9.81 -11.42 4.68
C LYS A 22 -10.70 -11.41 5.92
N ALA A 23 -10.34 -10.64 6.94
CA ALA A 23 -11.13 -10.47 8.16
C ALA A 23 -12.46 -9.72 7.91
N GLY A 24 -12.59 -9.01 6.78
CA GLY A 24 -13.77 -8.20 6.46
C GLY A 24 -13.74 -6.80 7.10
N LEU A 25 -12.60 -6.40 7.67
CA LEU A 25 -12.40 -5.06 8.26
C LEU A 25 -12.20 -3.98 7.18
N ILE A 26 -11.77 -4.37 5.99
CA ILE A 26 -11.49 -3.48 4.87
C ILE A 26 -12.07 -4.09 3.59
N SER A 27 -12.76 -3.28 2.78
CA SER A 27 -13.21 -3.69 1.45
C SER A 27 -12.30 -3.17 0.35
N SER A 28 -12.27 -3.86 -0.79
CA SER A 28 -11.59 -3.40 -1.99
C SER A 28 -12.16 -2.07 -2.50
N GLU A 29 -13.44 -1.81 -2.25
CA GLU A 29 -14.12 -0.54 -2.54
C GLU A 29 -13.65 0.59 -1.61
N ALA A 30 -13.50 0.30 -0.31
CA ALA A 30 -12.97 1.24 0.67
C ALA A 30 -11.49 1.57 0.39
N LEU A 31 -10.70 0.58 0.00
CA LEU A 31 -9.33 0.75 -0.48
C LEU A 31 -9.29 1.58 -1.77
N ALA A 32 -10.14 1.28 -2.75
CA ALA A 32 -10.21 2.04 -3.99
C ALA A 32 -10.59 3.51 -3.75
N LYS A 33 -11.52 3.79 -2.83
CA LYS A 33 -11.89 5.15 -2.41
C LYS A 33 -10.78 5.84 -1.63
N SER A 34 -9.91 5.07 -0.97
CA SER A 34 -8.79 5.57 -0.18
C SER A 34 -7.48 5.71 -0.95
N ARG A 35 -7.46 5.48 -2.28
CA ARG A 35 -6.29 5.70 -3.15
C ARG A 35 -5.64 7.07 -2.92
N LYS A 36 -6.44 8.13 -2.82
CA LYS A 36 -5.96 9.49 -2.55
C LYS A 36 -5.23 9.62 -1.20
N TYR A 37 -5.69 8.91 -0.16
CA TYR A 37 -5.03 8.89 1.14
C TYR A 37 -3.74 8.07 1.10
N ALA A 38 -3.73 6.96 0.37
CA ALA A 38 -2.52 6.16 0.15
C ALA A 38 -1.45 6.97 -0.58
N VAL A 39 -1.80 7.69 -1.64
CA VAL A 39 -0.87 8.57 -2.37
C VAL A 39 -0.23 9.60 -1.45
N VAL A 40 -1.03 10.29 -0.64
CA VAL A 40 -0.52 11.30 0.32
C VAL A 40 0.36 10.63 1.39
N GLY A 41 -0.07 9.51 1.97
CA GLY A 41 0.71 8.78 2.98
C GLY A 41 2.06 8.30 2.45
N ILE A 42 2.10 7.79 1.22
CA ILE A 42 3.33 7.34 0.57
C ILE A 42 4.26 8.53 0.28
N LEU A 43 3.72 9.66 -0.20
CA LEU A 43 4.52 10.88 -0.42
C LEU A 43 5.12 11.42 0.87
N VAL A 44 4.35 11.43 1.96
CA VAL A 44 4.83 11.87 3.29
C VAL A 44 5.90 10.92 3.82
N LEU A 45 5.67 9.60 3.74
CA LEU A 45 6.68 8.61 4.13
C LEU A 45 7.95 8.72 3.31
N ALA A 46 7.81 8.91 1.99
CA ALA A 46 8.95 9.13 1.11
C ALA A 46 9.72 10.39 1.54
N ALA A 47 9.06 11.53 1.74
CA ALA A 47 9.70 12.77 2.19
C ALA A 47 10.42 12.66 3.55
N ILE A 48 9.99 11.76 4.44
CA ILE A 48 10.66 11.50 5.73
C ILE A 48 11.90 10.59 5.56
N VAL A 49 11.83 9.65 4.60
CA VAL A 49 12.84 8.61 4.41
C VAL A 49 13.95 9.05 3.45
N THR A 50 13.61 9.69 2.33
CA THR A 50 14.56 10.35 1.42
C THR A 50 14.85 11.77 1.89
N PRO A 51 16.08 12.30 1.68
CA PRO A 51 16.31 13.75 1.64
C PRO A 51 15.38 14.42 0.61
N PRO A 52 15.28 15.77 0.54
CA PRO A 52 14.44 16.48 -0.42
C PRO A 52 14.99 16.38 -1.86
N ASP A 53 15.13 15.16 -2.37
CA ASP A 53 15.53 14.83 -3.73
C ASP A 53 14.31 14.23 -4.46
N VAL A 54 13.77 15.01 -5.39
CA VAL A 54 12.54 14.71 -6.13
C VAL A 54 12.65 13.41 -6.93
N ILE A 55 13.84 13.08 -7.48
CA ILE A 55 14.03 11.88 -8.30
C ILE A 55 13.90 10.64 -7.41
N THR A 56 14.63 10.62 -6.30
CA THR A 56 14.60 9.49 -5.36
C THR A 56 13.21 9.32 -4.73
N GLN A 57 12.51 10.43 -4.47
CA GLN A 57 11.15 10.42 -3.93
C GLN A 57 10.15 9.81 -4.93
N ILE A 58 10.24 10.15 -6.22
CA ILE A 58 9.37 9.59 -7.27
C ILE A 58 9.63 8.10 -7.46
N ILE A 59 10.88 7.65 -7.43
CA ILE A 59 11.22 6.22 -7.51
C ILE A 59 10.58 5.47 -6.34
N LEU A 60 10.81 5.93 -5.10
CA LEU A 60 10.27 5.28 -3.91
C LEU A 60 8.73 5.30 -3.89
N PHE A 61 8.13 6.42 -4.27
CA PHE A 61 6.68 6.54 -4.46
C PHE A 61 6.16 5.48 -5.45
N THR A 62 6.80 5.35 -6.61
CA THR A 62 6.39 4.40 -7.64
C THR A 62 6.44 2.96 -7.12
N VAL A 63 7.52 2.58 -6.40
CA VAL A 63 7.64 1.22 -5.87
C VAL A 63 6.58 0.94 -4.78
N VAL A 64 6.38 1.86 -3.84
CA VAL A 64 5.41 1.66 -2.75
C VAL A 64 3.97 1.74 -3.26
N TYR A 65 3.69 2.61 -4.22
CA TYR A 65 2.37 2.70 -4.84
C TYR A 65 2.02 1.44 -5.63
N ALA A 66 2.99 0.86 -6.35
CA ALA A 66 2.79 -0.43 -7.02
C ALA A 66 2.46 -1.56 -6.01
N LEU A 67 3.13 -1.59 -4.86
CA LEU A 67 2.82 -2.53 -3.78
C LEU A 67 1.39 -2.33 -3.24
N TYR A 68 0.98 -1.07 -3.02
CA TYR A 68 -0.38 -0.77 -2.61
C TYR A 68 -1.40 -1.28 -3.63
N GLU A 69 -1.17 -1.05 -4.91
CA GLU A 69 -2.09 -1.48 -5.98
C GLU A 69 -2.20 -3.01 -6.08
N ILE A 70 -1.08 -3.74 -5.92
CA ILE A 70 -1.06 -5.20 -5.77
C ILE A 70 -1.93 -5.64 -4.58
N SER A 71 -1.81 -4.95 -3.45
CA SER A 71 -2.59 -5.23 -2.23
C SER A 71 -4.09 -5.07 -2.46
N VAL A 72 -4.51 -4.02 -3.17
CA VAL A 72 -5.91 -3.79 -3.51
C VAL A 72 -6.45 -4.91 -4.40
N ILE A 73 -5.66 -5.38 -5.37
CA ILE A 73 -6.04 -6.50 -6.25
C ILE A 73 -6.21 -7.80 -5.44
N LEU A 74 -5.28 -8.10 -4.53
CA LEU A 74 -5.35 -9.25 -3.62
C LEU A 74 -6.61 -9.21 -2.75
N VAL A 75 -6.91 -8.08 -2.11
CA VAL A 75 -8.12 -7.91 -1.30
C VAL A 75 -9.37 -8.09 -2.17
N LYS A 76 -9.41 -7.51 -3.38
CA LYS A 76 -10.52 -7.66 -4.31
C LYS A 76 -10.76 -9.12 -4.71
N TRP A 77 -9.70 -9.89 -4.94
CA TRP A 77 -9.80 -11.33 -5.21
C TRP A 77 -10.33 -12.11 -4.02
N VAL A 78 -9.85 -11.80 -2.81
CA VAL A 78 -10.32 -12.41 -1.56
C VAL A 78 -11.81 -12.13 -1.33
N GLU A 79 -12.24 -10.88 -1.45
CA GLU A 79 -13.65 -10.51 -1.28
C GLU A 79 -14.56 -11.17 -2.32
N LYS A 80 -14.13 -11.22 -3.58
CA LYS A 80 -14.89 -11.87 -4.65
C LYS A 80 -15.06 -13.37 -4.40
N LYS A 81 -14.08 -14.02 -3.75
CA LYS A 81 -14.17 -15.41 -3.32
C LYS A 81 -15.14 -15.58 -2.14
N LYS A 82 -15.13 -14.65 -1.18
CA LYS A 82 -16.02 -14.66 -0.01
C LYS A 82 -17.49 -14.43 -0.37
N LYS A 83 -17.78 -13.59 -1.37
CA LYS A 83 -19.15 -13.31 -1.86
C LYS A 83 -19.78 -14.46 -2.67
N LYS A 84 -18.99 -15.49 -3.01
CA LYS A 84 -19.43 -16.69 -3.77
C LYS A 84 -19.68 -17.91 -2.88
N ILE A 85 -19.39 -17.84 -1.58
CA ILE A 85 -19.71 -18.85 -0.57
C ILE A 85 -20.98 -18.39 0.13
#